data_AF-A0A1U8MS05-F1
#
_entry.id   AF-A0A1U8MS05-F1
#
_cell.length_a   1.000
_cell.length_b   1.000
_cell.length_c   1.000
_cell.angle_alpha   90.00
_cell.angle_beta   90.00
_cell.angle_gamma   90.00
#
_symmetry.space_group_name_H-M   'P 1'
#
loop_
_entity.id
_entity.type
_entity.pdbx_description
1 polymer ?
#
loop_
_entity_poly.entity_id
_entity_poly.type
_entity_poly.pdbx_seq_one_letter_code
_entity_poly.pdbx_strand_id
1 'polypeptide(L)' 'MEKGNRQVVVSALQFACTDDVPTNLATAERLVRAAHAKGANIILIQKSWNKSLLHSMWKCRDLVQKTRELLLPMGH' A
#
# COMPACT_ATOMS: atom_id res chain seq x y z
N MET A 1 -9.33 -25.69 21.81
CA MET A 1 -9.11 -24.62 20.82
C MET A 1 -8.32 -25.21 19.68
N GLU A 2 -8.97 -25.81 18.69
CA GLU A 2 -8.29 -26.19 17.44
C GLU A 2 -7.78 -24.91 16.79
N LYS A 3 -6.46 -24.79 16.63
CA LYS A 3 -5.87 -23.75 15.79
C LYS A 3 -6.16 -24.15 14.34
N GLY A 4 -7.36 -23.84 13.86
CA GLY A 4 -7.69 -23.97 12.45
C GLY A 4 -6.61 -23.28 11.61
N ASN A 5 -6.11 -23.95 10.59
CA ASN A 5 -5.03 -23.46 9.74
C ASN A 5 -5.51 -22.22 8.97
N ARG A 6 -5.24 -21.03 9.51
CA ARG A 6 -5.67 -19.75 8.91
C ARG A 6 -4.72 -19.41 7.77
N GLN A 7 -5.14 -19.67 6.54
CA GLN A 7 -4.38 -19.28 5.35
C GLN A 7 -4.48 -17.75 5.18
N VAL A 8 -3.33 -17.09 5.05
CA VAL A 8 -3.23 -15.64 4.83
C VAL A 8 -2.43 -15.41 3.56
N VAL A 9 -3.00 -14.62 2.65
CA VAL A 9 -2.32 -14.18 1.43
C VAL A 9 -1.74 -12.79 1.68
N VAL A 10 -0.43 -12.66 1.50
CA VAL A 10 0.30 -11.40 1.69
C VAL A 10 0.88 -10.96 0.35
N SER A 11 0.71 -9.69 -0.01
CA SER A 11 1.31 -9.09 -1.20
C SER A 11 2.26 -7.97 -0.81
N ALA A 12 3.51 -8.03 -1.26
CA ALA A 12 4.47 -6.95 -1.11
C ALA A 12 4.57 -6.17 -2.43
N LEU A 13 4.34 -4.85 -2.37
CA LEU A 13 4.33 -3.97 -3.53
C LEU A 13 5.66 -3.22 -3.64
N GLN A 14 6.31 -3.39 -4.80
CA GLN A 14 7.50 -2.66 -5.19
C GLN A 14 7.25 -1.93 -6.50
N PHE A 15 7.62 -0.65 -6.56
CA PHE A 15 7.49 0.18 -7.77
C PHE A 15 8.60 1.23 -7.82
N ALA A 16 8.88 1.78 -9.00
CA ALA A 16 9.81 2.91 -9.08
C ALA A 16 9.14 4.15 -8.49
N CYS A 17 9.58 4.60 -7.31
CA CYS A 17 9.13 5.88 -6.76
C CYS A 17 9.83 7.01 -7.50
N THR A 18 9.04 8.00 -7.90
CA THR A 18 9.52 9.24 -8.51
C THR A 18 9.41 10.40 -7.51
N ASP A 19 9.85 11.59 -7.88
CA ASP A 19 9.63 12.78 -7.05
C ASP A 19 8.21 13.34 -7.13
N ASP A 20 7.45 12.93 -8.15
CA ASP A 20 6.07 13.33 -8.38
C ASP A 20 5.10 12.54 -7.46
N VAL A 21 4.47 13.26 -6.53
CA VAL A 21 3.58 12.68 -5.52
C VAL A 21 2.32 12.07 -6.15
N PRO A 22 1.60 12.77 -7.06
CA PRO A 22 0.44 12.21 -7.75
C PRO A 22 0.74 10.90 -8.47
N THR A 23 1.86 10.82 -9.21
CA THR A 23 2.27 9.61 -9.93
C THR A 23 2.51 8.42 -8.99
N ASN A 24 3.16 8.67 -7.85
CA ASN A 24 3.39 7.63 -6.84
C ASN A 24 2.08 7.14 -6.23
N LEU A 25 1.15 8.06 -5.89
CA LEU A 25 -0.15 7.72 -5.34
C LEU A 25 -0.99 6.90 -6.33
N ALA A 26 -1.06 7.33 -7.60
CA ALA A 26 -1.79 6.61 -8.64
C ALA A 26 -1.21 5.20 -8.88
N THR A 27 0.12 5.08 -8.85
CA THR A 27 0.80 3.78 -8.98
C THR A 27 0.50 2.87 -7.79
N ALA A 28 0.60 3.39 -6.56
CA ALA A 28 0.30 2.64 -5.35
C ALA A 28 -1.16 2.18 -5.32
N GLU A 29 -2.10 3.06 -5.64
CA GLU A 29 -3.53 2.72 -5.70
C GLU A 29 -3.80 1.59 -6.70
N ARG A 30 -3.26 1.70 -7.93
CA ARG A 30 -3.41 0.67 -8.96
C ARG A 30 -2.88 -0.69 -8.47
N LEU A 31 -1.73 -0.70 -7.81
CA LEU A 31 -1.09 -1.93 -7.32
C LEU A 31 -1.84 -2.53 -6.12
N VAL A 32 -2.33 -1.69 -5.19
CA VAL A 32 -3.15 -2.14 -4.05
C VAL A 32 -4.43 -2.78 -4.56
N ARG A 33 -5.13 -2.15 -5.51
CA ARG A 33 -6.35 -2.72 -6.11
C ARG A 33 -6.07 -4.05 -6.81
N ALA A 34 -4.96 -4.15 -7.55
CA ALA A 34 -4.57 -5.39 -8.21
C ALA A 34 -4.22 -6.51 -7.21
N ALA A 35 -3.56 -6.19 -6.10
CA ALA A 35 -3.26 -7.16 -5.04
C ALA A 35 -4.52 -7.62 -4.31
N HIS A 36 -5.44 -6.70 -4.02
CA HIS A 36 -6.73 -7.03 -3.43
C HIS A 36 -7.56 -7.94 -4.35
N ALA A 37 -7.62 -7.65 -5.66
CA ALA A 37 -8.29 -8.50 -6.64
C ALA A 37 -7.70 -9.92 -6.74
N LYS A 38 -6.43 -10.10 -6.33
CA LYS A 38 -5.77 -11.42 -6.22
C LYS A 38 -5.98 -12.10 -4.86
N GLY A 39 -6.80 -11.53 -3.99
CA GLY A 39 -7.13 -12.10 -2.67
C GLY A 39 -6.14 -11.77 -1.56
N ALA A 40 -5.26 -10.77 -1.74
CA ALA A 40 -4.33 -10.37 -0.69
C ALA A 40 -5.08 -9.84 0.54
N ASN A 41 -4.92 -10.50 1.68
CA ASN A 41 -5.45 -10.07 2.97
C ASN A 41 -4.58 -8.99 3.62
N ILE A 42 -3.28 -9.03 3.33
CA ILE A 42 -2.29 -8.07 3.83
C ILE A 42 -1.50 -7.54 2.64
N ILE A 43 -1.40 -6.21 2.53
CA ILE A 43 -0.64 -5.54 1.47
C ILE A 43 0.44 -4.68 2.12
N LEU A 44 1.71 -5.01 1.85
CA LEU A 44 2.87 -4.26 2.31
C LEU A 44 3.32 -3.32 1.21
N ILE A 45 3.47 -2.03 1.52
CA ILE A 45 3.94 -1.03 0.55
C ILE A 45 5.35 -0.60 0.95
N GLN A 46 6.27 -0.64 -0.01
CA GLN A 46 7.64 -0.19 0.19
C GLN A 46 7.74 1.24 0.76
N LYS A 47 8.70 1.46 1.65
CA LYS A 47 9.10 2.80 2.09
C LYS A 47 10.19 3.30 1.13
N SER A 48 9.87 4.29 0.30
CA SER A 48 10.89 4.97 -0.50
C SER A 48 11.71 5.97 0.35
N TRP A 49 13.02 6.01 0.09
CA TRP A 49 13.98 6.96 0.67
C TRP A 49 14.50 7.88 -0.45
N ASN A 50 14.10 9.16 -0.43
CA ASN A 50 14.79 10.21 -1.19
C ASN A 50 15.29 11.31 -0.23
N LYS A 51 16.45 11.91 -0.55
CA LYS A 51 17.36 12.71 0.29
C LYS A 51 16.85 14.10 0.73
N SER A 52 15.55 14.34 0.79
CA SER A 52 15.01 15.57 1.41
C SER A 52 14.13 15.21 2.60
N LEU A 53 14.73 15.30 3.79
CA LEU A 53 14.30 14.65 5.03
C LEU A 53 13.15 15.34 5.79
N LEU A 54 12.46 16.32 5.22
CA LEU A 54 11.22 16.86 5.83
C LEU A 54 9.95 16.62 4.97
N HIS A 55 10.05 16.64 3.64
CA HIS A 55 8.88 16.37 2.78
C HIS A 55 8.58 14.88 2.58
N SER A 56 9.59 14.01 2.71
CA SER A 56 9.43 12.57 2.50
C SER A 56 8.59 11.88 3.59
N MET A 57 8.46 12.50 4.76
CA MET A 57 7.62 12.00 5.85
C MET A 57 6.13 12.30 5.62
N TRP A 58 5.82 13.44 4.98
CA TRP A 58 4.47 13.76 4.48
C TRP A 58 4.09 12.84 3.32
N LYS A 59 4.98 12.64 2.33
CA LYS A 59 4.72 11.75 1.18
C LYS A 59 4.32 10.32 1.59
N CYS A 60 4.90 9.78 2.66
CA CYS A 60 4.52 8.46 3.18
C CYS A 60 3.24 8.48 4.01
N ARG A 61 2.98 9.57 4.74
CA ARG A 61 1.71 9.74 5.46
C ARG A 61 0.54 9.84 4.48
N ASP A 62 0.68 10.60 3.40
CA ASP A 62 -0.35 10.75 2.38
C ASP A 62 -0.66 9.41 1.69
N LEU A 63 0.39 8.63 1.39
CA LEU A 63 0.23 7.31 0.78
C LEU A 63 -0.43 6.32 1.75
N VAL A 64 -0.08 6.34 3.04
CA VAL A 64 -0.73 5.52 4.08
C VAL A 64 -2.18 5.96 4.32
N GLN A 65 -2.46 7.27 4.36
CA GLN A 65 -3.78 7.81 4.61
C GLN A 65 -4.73 7.55 3.44
N LYS A 66 -4.26 7.75 2.19
CA LYS A 66 -4.99 7.37 0.97
C LYS A 66 -5.19 5.86 0.86
N THR A 67 -4.19 5.05 1.19
CA THR A 67 -4.33 3.58 1.21
C THR A 67 -5.38 3.14 2.24
N ARG A 68 -5.44 3.80 3.39
CA ARG A 68 -6.48 3.56 4.40
C ARG A 68 -7.87 3.91 3.85
N GLU A 69 -8.02 5.06 3.20
CA GLU A 69 -9.26 5.46 2.50
C GLU A 69 -9.67 4.49 1.38
N LEU A 70 -8.70 3.85 0.70
CA LEU A 70 -8.96 2.88 -0.36
C LEU A 70 -9.31 1.49 0.16
N LEU A 71 -8.80 1.11 1.33
CA LEU A 71 -9.10 -0.18 1.99
C LEU A 71 -10.41 -0.15 2.79
N LEU A 72 -10.79 1.00 3.34
CA LEU A 72 -12.02 1.17 4.15
C LEU A 72 -13.34 0.89 3.40
N PRO A 73 -13.54 1.23 2.11
CA PRO A 73 -14.79 0.95 1.39
C PRO A 73 -14.85 -0.44 0.74
N MET A 74 -13.85 -1.33 0.96
CA MET A 74 -13.83 -2.67 0.35
C MET A 74 -14.48 -3.76 1.21
N GLY A 75 -15.23 -3.37 2.25
CA GLY A 75 -16.04 -4.29 3.06
C GLY A 75 -17.42 -4.51 2.46
N HIS A 76 -17.60 -5.65 1.79
CA HIS A 76 -18.87 -6.38 1.67
C HIS A 76 -18.60 -7.87 1.84
#